data_AF-A0A7W0RDL3-F1
#
_entry.id   AF-A0A7W0RDL3-F1
#
_cell.length_a   1.000
_cell.length_b   1.000
_cell.length_c   1.000
_cell.angle_alpha   90.00
_cell.angle_beta   90.00
_cell.angle_gamma   90.00
#
_symmetry.space_group_name_H-M   'P 1'
#
loop_
_entity.id
_entity.type
_entity.pdbx_description
1 polymer ?
#
loop_
_entity_poly.entity_id
_entity_poly.type
_entity_poly.pdbx_seq_one_letter_code
_entity_poly.pdbx_strand_id
1 'polypeptide(L)'
;MHIFGRMARGSGDRQRMLTFVEESNKIGPRFYAPLAFILLLVGILMVGDRGYEHSQLWITLAYLGWLSSFLIGTLYYSRKGRQLEQIVQNEGIESDAFLANYQAVSNVNVFELTILLLIVVDMAVKPGL
;
A
#
# COMPACT_ATOMS: atom_id res chain seq x y z
N MET A 1 -0.37 -6.48 -8.51
CA MET A 1 -0.12 -7.33 -7.33
C MET A 1 -1.38 -7.95 -6.69
N HIS A 2 -2.61 -7.52 -7.03
CA HIS A 2 -3.85 -7.93 -6.33
C HIS A 2 -4.38 -9.35 -6.64
N ILE A 3 -4.03 -9.91 -7.81
CA ILE A 3 -4.53 -11.22 -8.24
C ILE A 3 -3.77 -12.35 -7.52
N PHE A 4 -2.44 -12.25 -7.37
CA PHE A 4 -1.63 -13.28 -6.73
C PHE A 4 -1.97 -13.49 -5.24
N GLY A 5 -2.24 -12.41 -4.48
CA GLY A 5 -2.65 -12.50 -3.08
C GLY A 5 -4.08 -13.02 -2.86
N ARG A 6 -4.98 -12.91 -3.85
CA ARG A 6 -6.31 -13.55 -3.83
C ARG A 6 -6.25 -15.00 -4.30
N MET A 7 -5.43 -15.30 -5.32
CA MET A 7 -5.22 -16.68 -5.79
C MET A 7 -4.53 -17.55 -4.75
N ALA A 8 -3.52 -17.04 -4.03
CA ALA A 8 -2.88 -17.77 -2.92
C ALA A 8 -3.84 -18.03 -1.75
N ARG A 9 -4.78 -17.10 -1.50
CA ARG A 9 -5.90 -17.31 -0.55
C ARG A 9 -6.88 -18.38 -1.02
N GLY A 10 -7.20 -18.39 -2.31
CA GLY A 10 -8.09 -19.37 -2.92
C GLY A 10 -7.51 -20.77 -3.00
N SER A 11 -6.18 -20.91 -3.02
CA SER A 11 -5.49 -22.22 -3.04
C SER A 11 -5.13 -22.76 -1.65
N GLY A 12 -5.30 -21.97 -0.57
CA GLY A 12 -4.85 -22.35 0.77
C GLY A 12 -3.32 -22.52 0.90
N ASP A 13 -2.57 -22.02 -0.08
CA ASP A 13 -1.12 -22.26 -0.19
C ASP A 13 -0.38 -21.22 0.65
N ARG A 14 -0.17 -21.56 1.93
CA ARG A 14 0.50 -20.71 2.91
C ARG A 14 1.95 -20.42 2.50
N GLN A 15 2.61 -21.34 1.78
CA GLN A 15 3.96 -21.15 1.26
C GLN A 15 4.03 -20.00 0.23
N ARG A 16 3.03 -19.90 -0.65
CA ARG A 16 2.93 -18.76 -1.58
C ARG A 16 2.71 -17.43 -0.87
N MET A 17 1.95 -17.44 0.23
CA MET A 17 1.74 -16.23 1.04
C MET A 17 3.06 -15.74 1.66
N LEU A 18 3.86 -16.65 2.23
CA LEU A 18 5.16 -16.31 2.79
C LEU A 18 6.12 -15.80 1.71
N THR A 19 6.22 -16.51 0.58
CA THR A 19 7.08 -16.09 -0.55
C THR A 19 6.73 -14.67 -1.01
N PHE A 20 5.43 -14.37 -1.10
CA PHE A 20 4.96 -13.03 -1.45
C PHE A 20 5.37 -11.96 -0.42
N VAL A 21 5.31 -12.28 0.88
CA VAL A 21 5.75 -11.37 1.94
C VAL A 21 7.24 -11.07 1.81
N GLU A 22 8.08 -12.09 1.60
CA GLU A 22 9.53 -11.94 1.46
C GLU A 22 9.92 -11.13 0.21
N GLU A 23 9.27 -11.38 -0.93
CA GLU A 23 9.48 -10.62 -2.16
C GLU A 23 9.08 -9.15 -1.99
N SER A 24 7.92 -8.92 -1.37
CA SER A 24 7.42 -7.56 -1.10
C SER A 24 8.35 -6.78 -0.17
N ASN A 25 8.92 -7.44 0.86
CA ASN A 25 9.88 -6.83 1.78
C ASN A 25 11.20 -6.43 1.09
N LYS A 26 11.62 -7.17 0.04
CA LYS A 26 12.83 -6.84 -0.73
C LYS A 26 12.60 -5.72 -1.73
N ILE A 27 11.46 -5.75 -2.44
CA ILE A 27 11.16 -4.81 -3.53
C ILE A 27 10.65 -3.47 -2.99
N GLY A 28 9.84 -3.48 -1.94
CA GLY A 28 9.17 -2.30 -1.40
C GLY A 28 10.14 -1.15 -1.07
N PRO A 29 11.12 -1.35 -0.18
CA PRO A 29 12.06 -0.29 0.21
C PRO A 29 13.00 0.14 -0.92
N ARG A 30 13.37 -0.76 -1.84
CA ARG A 30 14.38 -0.50 -2.87
C ARG A 30 13.82 0.17 -4.12
N PHE A 31 12.59 -0.17 -4.50
CA PHE A 31 11.98 0.30 -5.75
C PHE A 31 10.72 1.10 -5.49
N TYR A 32 9.79 0.57 -4.70
CA TYR A 32 8.49 1.22 -4.51
C TYR A 32 8.63 2.56 -3.77
N ALA A 33 9.37 2.61 -2.66
CA ALA A 33 9.49 3.85 -1.88
C ALA A 33 10.16 5.00 -2.64
N PRO A 34 11.29 4.82 -3.35
CA PRO A 34 11.88 5.89 -4.16
C PRO A 34 10.97 6.33 -5.31
N LEU A 35 10.34 5.39 -6.02
CA LEU A 35 9.44 5.72 -7.13
C LEU A 35 8.19 6.46 -6.66
N ALA A 36 7.64 6.06 -5.52
CA ALA A 36 6.54 6.77 -4.89
C ALA A 36 6.97 8.21 -4.55
N PHE A 37 8.12 8.40 -3.92
CA PHE A 37 8.61 9.74 -3.61
C PHE A 37 8.80 10.61 -4.86
N ILE A 38 9.37 10.06 -5.94
CA ILE A 38 9.48 10.76 -7.23
C ILE A 38 8.11 11.15 -7.77
N LEU A 39 7.13 10.24 -7.70
CA LEU A 39 5.77 10.50 -8.15
C LEU A 39 5.12 11.68 -7.41
N LEU A 40 5.34 11.79 -6.09
CA LEU A 40 4.86 12.94 -5.31
C LEU A 40 5.50 14.25 -5.80
N LEU A 41 6.83 14.26 -5.97
CA LEU A 41 7.54 15.46 -6.44
C LEU A 41 7.03 15.91 -7.81
N VAL A 42 6.86 14.96 -8.74
CA VAL A 42 6.31 15.26 -10.07
C VAL A 42 4.89 15.80 -9.97
N GLY A 43 4.04 15.20 -9.13
CA GLY A 43 2.68 15.69 -8.89
C GLY A 43 2.64 17.13 -8.39
N ILE A 44 3.50 17.47 -7.42
CA ILE A 44 3.62 18.84 -6.88
C ILE A 44 4.03 19.84 -7.97
N LEU A 45 5.04 19.49 -8.79
CA LEU A 45 5.50 20.34 -9.90
C LEU A 45 4.39 20.55 -10.93
N MET A 46 3.65 19.49 -11.28
CA MET A 46 2.55 19.57 -12.26
C MET A 46 1.40 20.47 -11.81
N VAL A 47 1.11 20.56 -10.51
CA VAL A 47 0.09 21.48 -9.97
C VAL A 47 0.47 22.93 -10.24
N GLY A 48 1.74 23.28 -9.99
CA GLY A 48 2.28 24.61 -10.26
C GLY A 48 2.26 24.96 -11.74
N ASP A 49 2.73 24.06 -12.61
CA ASP A 49 2.77 24.27 -14.06
C ASP A 49 1.39 24.47 -14.68
N ARG A 50 0.35 23.87 -14.09
CA ARG A 50 -1.05 23.99 -14.54
C ARG A 50 -1.78 25.21 -13.98
N GLY A 51 -1.14 25.98 -13.08
CA GLY A 51 -1.73 27.16 -12.45
C GLY A 51 -2.83 26.87 -11.44
N TYR A 52 -2.89 25.64 -10.91
CA TYR A 52 -3.82 25.30 -9.84
C TYR A 52 -3.25 25.70 -8.47
N GLU A 53 -4.12 26.11 -7.54
CA GLU A 53 -3.69 26.38 -6.18
C GLU A 53 -3.61 25.10 -5.35
N HIS A 54 -2.51 24.90 -4.61
CA HIS A 54 -2.34 23.75 -3.74
C HIS A 54 -3.40 23.64 -2.63
N SER A 55 -4.07 24.76 -2.30
CA SER A 55 -5.18 24.87 -1.34
C SER A 55 -6.49 24.26 -1.85
N GLN A 56 -6.61 23.96 -3.15
CA GLN A 56 -7.82 23.34 -3.69
C GLN A 56 -8.08 22.01 -2.99
N LEU A 57 -9.35 21.80 -2.59
CA LEU A 57 -9.75 20.68 -1.75
C LEU A 57 -9.27 19.33 -2.32
N TRP A 58 -9.48 19.12 -3.62
CA TRP A 58 -9.11 17.88 -4.31
C TRP A 58 -7.60 17.65 -4.36
N ILE A 59 -6.80 18.72 -4.44
CA ILE A 59 -5.33 18.66 -4.39
C ILE A 59 -4.86 18.32 -2.97
N THR A 60 -5.41 19.00 -1.97
CA THR A 60 -5.05 18.78 -0.57
C THR A 60 -5.40 17.37 -0.12
N LEU A 61 -6.61 16.88 -0.47
CA LEU A 61 -7.03 15.51 -0.18
C LEU A 61 -6.13 14.48 -0.85
N ALA A 62 -5.72 14.72 -2.08
CA ALA A 62 -4.79 13.83 -2.75
C ALA A 62 -3.41 13.80 -2.09
N TYR A 63 -2.84 14.94 -1.66
CA TYR A 63 -1.58 14.95 -0.92
C TYR A 63 -1.69 14.16 0.38
N LEU A 64 -2.75 14.39 1.17
CA LEU A 64 -2.94 13.70 2.44
C LEU A 64 -3.15 12.20 2.25
N GLY A 65 -4.00 11.81 1.30
CA GLY A 65 -4.30 10.41 1.05
C GLY A 65 -3.13 9.67 0.41
N TRP A 66 -2.38 10.33 -0.49
CA TRP A 66 -1.14 9.80 -1.03
C TRP A 66 -0.07 9.63 0.05
N LEU A 67 0.14 10.65 0.90
CA LEU A 67 1.10 10.59 2.00
C LEU A 67 0.74 9.47 2.98
N SER A 68 -0.56 9.32 3.29
CA SER A 68 -1.04 8.24 4.15
C SER A 68 -0.75 6.86 3.56
N SER A 69 -1.03 6.67 2.27
CA SER A 69 -0.69 5.43 1.55
C SER A 69 0.81 5.18 1.55
N PHE A 70 1.63 6.19 1.26
CA PHE A 70 3.08 6.07 1.30
C PHE A 70 3.59 5.62 2.68
N LEU A 71 3.07 6.19 3.77
CA LEU A 71 3.45 5.81 5.13
C LEU A 71 2.98 4.39 5.49
N ILE A 72 1.77 4.00 5.10
CA ILE A 72 1.28 2.62 5.27
C ILE A 72 2.18 1.64 4.50
N GLY A 73 2.44 1.94 3.23
CA GLY A 73 3.29 1.16 2.35
C GLY A 73 4.70 0.93 2.90
N THR A 74 5.35 2.00 3.35
CA THR A 74 6.75 1.98 3.77
C THR A 74 6.95 1.53 5.22
N LEU A 75 6.11 1.99 6.16
CA LEU A 75 6.28 1.72 7.58
C LEU A 75 5.45 0.51 8.03
N TYR A 76 4.15 0.50 7.74
CA TYR A 76 3.25 -0.52 8.26
C TYR A 76 3.54 -1.88 7.62
N TYR A 77 3.59 -1.98 6.30
CA TYR A 77 3.86 -3.26 5.64
C TYR A 77 5.28 -3.77 5.88
N SER A 78 6.29 -2.90 5.90
CA SER A 78 7.66 -3.34 6.24
C SER A 78 7.76 -3.91 7.66
N ARG A 79 7.06 -3.30 8.63
CA ARG A 79 7.05 -3.80 10.01
C ARG A 79 6.25 -5.10 10.11
N LYS A 80 5.08 -5.17 9.48
CA LYS A 80 4.21 -6.36 9.52
C LYS A 80 4.79 -7.54 8.75
N GLY A 81 5.49 -7.30 7.64
CA GLY A 81 6.21 -8.34 6.91
C GLY A 81 7.26 -9.01 7.77
N ARG A 82 8.10 -8.22 8.47
CA ARG A 82 9.07 -8.76 9.44
C ARG A 82 8.41 -9.50 10.60
N GLN A 83 7.28 -8.99 11.11
CA GLN A 83 6.53 -9.68 12.15
C GLN A 83 6.00 -11.05 11.66
N LEU A 84 5.51 -11.13 10.42
CA LEU A 84 5.05 -12.38 9.82
C LEU A 84 6.20 -13.38 9.65
N GLU A 85 7.37 -12.94 9.19
CA GLU A 85 8.57 -13.78 9.10
C GLU A 85 8.97 -14.36 10.48
N GLN A 86 8.90 -13.55 11.54
CA GLN A 86 9.17 -13.99 12.91
C GLN A 86 8.15 -15.03 13.42
N ILE A 87 6.85 -14.82 13.13
CA ILE A 87 5.80 -15.79 13.49
C ILE A 87 6.07 -17.13 12.80
N VAL A 88 6.43 -17.11 11.52
CA VAL A 88 6.77 -18.35 10.79
C VAL A 88 7.98 -19.05 11.39
N GLN A 89 9.01 -18.31 11.80
CA GLN A 89 10.21 -18.88 12.42
C GLN A 89 9.91 -19.53 13.79
N ASN A 90 9.00 -18.95 14.58
CA ASN A 90 8.73 -19.41 15.94
C ASN A 90 7.62 -20.47 16.02
N GLU A 91 6.53 -20.28 15.26
CA GLU A 91 5.30 -21.07 15.38
C GLU A 91 5.01 -21.91 14.13
N GLY A 92 5.79 -21.72 13.06
CA GLY A 92 5.58 -22.36 11.78
C GLY A 92 4.55 -21.65 10.91
N ILE A 93 4.63 -21.93 9.61
CA ILE A 93 3.76 -21.34 8.58
C ILE A 93 2.30 -21.81 8.70
N GLU A 94 2.09 -22.94 9.37
CA GLU A 94 0.76 -23.54 9.55
C GLU A 94 0.01 -22.98 10.77
N SER A 95 0.60 -22.03 11.50
CA SER A 95 -0.01 -21.45 12.70
C SER A 95 -1.21 -20.57 12.38
N ASP A 96 -2.23 -20.61 13.25
CA ASP A 96 -3.39 -19.70 13.15
C ASP A 96 -2.97 -18.24 13.32
N ALA A 97 -1.90 -18.00 14.08
CA ALA A 97 -1.31 -16.68 14.27
C ALA A 97 -0.80 -16.07 12.96
N PHE A 98 -0.15 -16.87 12.09
CA PHE A 98 0.28 -16.42 10.76
C PHE A 98 -0.92 -15.99 9.92
N LEU A 99 -1.95 -16.85 9.86
CA LEU A 99 -3.13 -16.60 9.04
C LEU A 99 -3.89 -15.34 9.51
N ALA A 100 -4.09 -15.19 10.82
CA ALA A 100 -4.77 -14.02 11.40
C ALA A 100 -4.02 -12.71 11.10
N ASN A 101 -2.69 -12.70 11.26
CA ASN A 101 -1.88 -11.52 10.98
C ASN A 101 -1.85 -11.20 9.47
N TYR A 102 -1.75 -12.21 8.62
CA TYR A 102 -1.79 -12.03 7.17
C TYR A 102 -3.14 -11.46 6.71
N GLN A 103 -4.26 -11.94 7.28
CA GLN A 103 -5.59 -11.40 7.01
C GLN A 103 -5.72 -9.94 7.45
N ALA A 104 -5.23 -9.59 8.64
CA ALA A 104 -5.22 -8.21 9.11
C ALA A 104 -4.45 -7.29 8.15
N VAL A 105 -3.26 -7.70 7.70
CA VAL A 105 -2.47 -6.96 6.70
C VAL A 105 -3.23 -6.84 5.38
N SER A 106 -3.88 -7.91 4.92
CA SER A 106 -4.68 -7.85 3.71
C SER A 106 -5.88 -6.90 3.81
N ASN A 107 -6.50 -6.78 4.98
CA ASN A 107 -7.64 -5.89 5.17
C ASN A 107 -7.21 -4.42 5.12
N VAL A 108 -6.09 -4.09 5.75
CA VAL A 108 -5.47 -2.76 5.65
C VAL A 108 -5.14 -2.42 4.19
N ASN A 109 -4.63 -3.38 3.43
CA ASN A 109 -4.37 -3.19 2.00
C ASN A 109 -5.62 -2.91 1.17
N VAL A 110 -6.74 -3.60 1.44
CA VAL A 110 -8.01 -3.28 0.76
C VAL A 110 -8.50 -1.88 1.12
N PHE A 111 -8.39 -1.50 2.40
CA PHE A 111 -8.77 -0.19 2.87
C PHE A 111 -7.92 0.92 2.22
N GLU A 112 -6.60 0.75 2.19
CA GLU A 112 -5.68 1.69 1.53
C GLU A 112 -6.00 1.85 0.03
N LEU A 113 -6.24 0.75 -0.68
CA LEU A 113 -6.62 0.81 -2.10
C LEU A 113 -7.95 1.53 -2.32
N THR A 114 -8.89 1.38 -1.38
CA THR A 114 -10.17 2.08 -1.44
C THR A 114 -9.95 3.58 -1.28
N ILE A 115 -9.08 4.01 -0.35
CA ILE A 115 -8.68 5.41 -0.22
C ILE A 115 -8.05 5.92 -1.52
N LEU A 116 -7.08 5.19 -2.08
CA LEU A 116 -6.43 5.59 -3.33
C LEU A 116 -7.42 5.71 -4.50
N LEU A 117 -8.38 4.78 -4.59
CA LEU A 117 -9.44 4.84 -5.59
C LEU A 117 -10.32 6.09 -5.41
N LEU A 118 -10.70 6.40 -4.17
CA LEU A 118 -11.50 7.60 -3.86
C LEU A 118 -10.75 8.88 -4.22
N ILE A 119 -9.43 8.94 -3.97
CA ILE A 119 -8.59 10.08 -4.40
C ILE A 119 -8.60 10.22 -5.91
N VAL A 120 -8.47 9.11 -6.66
CA VAL A 120 -8.50 9.15 -8.13
C VAL A 120 -9.85 9.67 -8.63
N VAL A 121 -10.96 9.25 -8.02
CA VAL A 121 -12.30 9.75 -8.34
C VAL A 121 -12.41 11.24 -8.01
N ASP A 122 -11.97 11.67 -6.83
CA ASP A 122 -11.97 13.07 -6.39
C ASP A 122 -11.15 13.98 -7.33
N MET A 123 -9.96 13.54 -7.72
CA MET A 123 -9.08 14.19 -8.70
C MET A 123 -9.67 14.27 -10.11
N ALA A 124 -10.51 13.31 -10.49
CA ALA A 124 -11.16 13.28 -11.80
C ALA A 124 -12.40 14.19 -11.84
N VAL A 125 -13.20 14.17 -10.77
CA VAL A 125 -14.42 14.99 -10.65
C VAL A 125 -14.07 16.45 -10.37
N LYS A 126 -12.97 16.71 -9.65
CA LYS A 126 -12.51 18.05 -9.24
C LYS A 126 -13.63 18.88 -8.58
N PRO A 127 -14.21 18.41 -7.47
CA PRO A 127 -15.27 19.15 -6.80
C PRO A 127 -14.79 20.55 -6.39
N GLY A 128 -15.58 21.57 -6.74
CA GLY A 128 -15.27 22.97 -6.44
C GLY A 128 -14.47 23.72 -7.52
N LEU A 129 -14.23 23.11 -8.68
CA LEU A 129 -13.79 23.75 -9.92
C LEU A 129 -14.95 23.99 -10.89
#